data_AF-A0A0F3IJZ9-F1
#
_entry.id   AF-A0A0F3IJZ9-F1
#
_cell.length_a   1.000
_cell.length_b   1.000
_cell.length_c   1.000
_cell.angle_alpha   90.00
_cell.angle_beta   90.00
_cell.angle_gamma   90.00
#
_symmetry.space_group_name_H-M   'P 1'
#
loop_
_entity.id
_entity.type
_entity.pdbx_description
1 polymer ?
#
loop_
_entity_poly.entity_id
_entity_poly.type
_entity_poly.pdbx_seq_one_letter_code
_entity_poly.pdbx_strand_id
1 'polypeptide(L)'
;MPKVIACLLLFILIAHSAVISAECDPSFDELLKLPFEQLYDTDVNVASKVSTDPEKQPASVTVVSREQLQLSGARTLSEALMVYVPGYFCRRRSR
;
A
#
# COMPACT_ATOMS: atom_id res chain seq x y z
N MET A 1 -44.35 -26.73 -2.36
CA MET A 1 -43.54 -25.94 -1.39
C MET A 1 -42.25 -25.33 -2.00
N PRO A 2 -42.21 -24.80 -3.24
CA PRO A 2 -40.97 -24.21 -3.79
C PRO A 2 -40.74 -22.75 -3.38
N LYS A 3 -41.81 -22.04 -3.00
CA LYS A 3 -41.80 -20.60 -2.71
C LYS A 3 -41.03 -20.25 -1.43
N VAL A 4 -41.09 -21.13 -0.42
CA VAL A 4 -40.40 -20.94 0.88
C VAL A 4 -38.89 -21.17 0.73
N ILE A 5 -38.50 -22.16 -0.08
CA ILE A 5 -37.09 -22.45 -0.38
C ILE A 5 -36.46 -21.31 -1.19
N ALA A 6 -37.22 -20.73 -2.13
CA ALA A 6 -36.78 -19.56 -2.88
C ALA A 6 -36.55 -18.33 -1.97
N CYS A 7 -37.43 -18.08 -0.99
CA CYS A 7 -37.24 -17.00 -0.02
C CYS A 7 -36.02 -17.23 0.90
N LEU A 8 -35.75 -18.49 1.29
CA LEU A 8 -34.60 -18.82 2.14
C LEU A 8 -33.27 -18.65 1.37
N LEU A 9 -33.22 -19.04 0.09
CA LEU A 9 -32.05 -18.81 -0.76
C LEU A 9 -31.81 -17.33 -1.06
N LEU A 10 -32.88 -16.55 -1.22
CA LEU A 10 -32.80 -15.10 -1.40
C LEU A 10 -32.20 -14.42 -0.15
N PHE A 11 -32.60 -14.88 1.04
CA PHE A 11 -32.10 -14.33 2.30
C PHE A 11 -30.61 -14.60 2.52
N ILE A 12 -30.14 -15.79 2.11
CA ILE A 12 -28.71 -16.17 2.17
C ILE A 12 -27.86 -15.34 1.19
N LEU A 13 -28.40 -15.02 0.01
CA LEU A 13 -27.70 -14.21 -1.00
C LEU A 13 -27.49 -12.75 -0.53
N ILE A 14 -28.49 -12.17 0.13
CA ILE A 14 -28.44 -10.78 0.63
C ILE A 14 -27.45 -10.65 1.80
N ALA A 15 -27.34 -11.69 2.63
CA ALA A 15 -26.38 -11.70 3.75
C ALA A 15 -24.91 -11.69 3.29
N HIS A 16 -24.60 -12.28 2.14
CA HIS A 16 -23.21 -12.33 1.61
C HIS A 16 -22.71 -10.98 1.11
N SER A 17 -23.58 -10.09 0.60
CA SER A 17 -23.16 -8.76 0.13
C SER A 17 -22.77 -7.80 1.26
N ALA A 18 -23.25 -8.02 2.49
CA ALA A 18 -22.99 -7.11 3.61
C ALA A 18 -21.58 -7.24 4.21
N VAL A 19 -20.86 -8.34 3.91
CA VAL A 19 -19.52 -8.62 4.47
C VAL A 19 -18.41 -7.98 3.63
N ILE A 20 -18.71 -7.48 2.43
CA ILE A 20 -17.70 -7.01 1.47
C ILE A 20 -17.27 -5.54 1.72
N SER A 21 -18.06 -4.73 2.44
CA SER A 21 -17.78 -3.29 2.65
C SER A 21 -17.15 -2.95 4.01
N ALA A 22 -16.05 -3.62 4.35
CA ALA A 22 -15.16 -3.19 5.43
C ALA A 22 -13.76 -2.85 4.87
N GLU A 23 -13.73 -1.91 3.93
CA GLU A 23 -12.50 -1.28 3.45
C GLU A 23 -12.16 -0.11 4.38
N CYS A 24 -11.61 -0.45 5.56
CA CYS A 24 -10.87 0.52 6.37
C CYS A 24 -9.40 0.43 5.96
N ASP A 25 -8.92 1.45 5.24
CA ASP A 25 -7.48 1.63 5.06
C ASP A 25 -6.81 1.58 6.43
N PRO A 26 -5.84 0.66 6.66
CA PRO A 26 -5.17 0.56 7.93
C PRO A 26 -4.49 1.89 8.24
N SER A 27 -4.78 2.44 9.41
CA SER A 27 -4.16 3.69 9.83
C SER A 27 -2.66 3.48 10.00
N PHE A 28 -1.84 4.50 9.72
CA PHE A 28 -0.38 4.40 9.83
C PHE A 28 0.07 3.92 11.23
N ASP A 29 -0.68 4.29 12.27
CA ASP A 29 -0.43 3.85 13.66
C ASP A 29 -0.70 2.35 13.90
N GLU A 30 -1.55 1.71 13.09
CA GLU A 30 -1.77 0.26 13.14
C GLU A 30 -0.67 -0.50 12.43
N LEU A 31 -0.15 0.05 11.32
CA LEU A 31 1.02 -0.51 10.64
C LEU A 31 2.23 -0.56 11.57
N LEU A 32 2.48 0.50 12.36
CA LEU A 32 3.60 0.53 13.31
C LEU A 32 3.46 -0.45 14.49
N LYS A 33 2.27 -1.02 14.71
CA LYS A 33 2.01 -2.00 15.77
C LYS A 33 2.16 -3.45 15.29
N LEU A 34 2.30 -3.68 13.98
CA LEU A 34 2.47 -5.02 13.42
C LEU A 34 3.89 -5.55 13.69
N PRO A 35 4.03 -6.88 13.93
CA PRO A 35 5.34 -7.53 13.97
C PRO A 35 5.99 -7.50 12.58
N PHE A 36 7.32 -7.55 12.55
CA PHE A 36 8.13 -7.31 11.34
C PHE A 36 7.77 -8.24 10.17
N GLU A 37 7.55 -9.53 10.43
CA GLU A 37 7.19 -10.53 9.42
C GLU A 37 5.85 -10.19 8.76
N GLN A 38 4.86 -9.74 9.54
CA GLN A 38 3.56 -9.35 9.00
C GLN A 38 3.63 -8.05 8.21
N LEU A 39 4.52 -7.14 8.62
CA LEU A 39 4.75 -5.88 7.92
C LEU A 39 5.48 -6.08 6.59
N TYR A 40 6.33 -7.11 6.50
CA TYR A 40 7.01 -7.50 5.26
C TYR A 40 6.03 -8.08 4.23
N ASP A 41 5.07 -8.87 4.68
CA ASP A 41 4.02 -9.44 3.82
C ASP A 41 2.86 -8.45 3.54
N THR A 42 2.90 -7.24 4.09
CA THR A 42 1.87 -6.23 3.85
C THR A 42 2.09 -5.54 2.50
N ASP A 43 1.07 -5.58 1.64
CA ASP A 43 1.10 -4.93 0.33
C ASP A 43 1.18 -3.39 0.44
N VAL A 44 2.08 -2.79 -0.33
CA VAL A 44 2.27 -1.33 -0.39
C VAL A 44 1.10 -0.71 -1.16
N ASN A 45 0.12 -0.18 -0.44
CA ASN A 45 -0.99 0.55 -1.04
C ASN A 45 -0.58 1.99 -1.36
N VAL A 46 -0.57 2.34 -2.66
CA VAL A 46 -0.35 3.72 -3.12
C VAL A 46 -1.71 4.39 -3.29
N ALA A 47 -1.90 5.56 -2.68
CA ALA A 47 -3.13 6.37 -2.75
C ALA A 47 -3.39 6.94 -4.17
N SER A 48 -3.67 6.06 -5.13
CA SER A 48 -4.13 6.37 -6.48
C SER A 48 -5.62 6.08 -6.56
N LYS A 49 -6.38 6.99 -7.18
CA LYS A 49 -7.84 6.88 -7.35
C LYS A 49 -8.24 5.75 -8.32
N VAL A 50 -7.28 5.05 -8.92
CA VAL A 50 -7.46 3.89 -9.81
C VAL A 50 -6.33 2.88 -9.56
N SER A 51 -6.72 1.63 -9.30
CA SER A 51 -5.95 0.38 -9.15
C SER A 51 -4.56 0.45 -8.49
N THR A 52 -4.42 -0.33 -7.42
CA THR A 52 -3.27 -0.49 -6.52
C THR A 52 -1.99 -1.06 -7.13
N ASP A 53 -2.01 -1.45 -8.41
CA ASP A 53 -0.83 -1.99 -9.08
C ASP A 53 0.13 -0.84 -9.45
N PRO A 54 1.33 -0.75 -8.85
CA PRO A 54 2.29 0.31 -9.12
C PRO A 54 2.73 0.34 -10.60
N GLU A 55 2.67 -0.78 -11.33
CA GLU A 55 3.01 -0.83 -12.76
C GLU A 55 1.92 -0.23 -13.66
N LYS A 56 0.68 -0.14 -13.15
CA LYS A 56 -0.47 0.40 -13.90
C LYS A 56 -0.69 1.89 -13.65
N GLN A 57 0.14 2.53 -12.82
CA GLN A 57 -0.02 3.95 -12.52
C GLN A 57 0.61 4.84 -13.61
N PRO A 58 -0.10 5.89 -14.08
CA PRO A 58 0.43 6.83 -15.06
C PRO A 58 1.48 7.81 -14.48
N ALA A 59 2.10 7.47 -13.34
CA ALA A 59 3.04 8.31 -12.60
C ALA A 59 4.37 7.58 -12.37
N SER A 60 5.48 8.31 -12.43
CA SER A 60 6.80 7.76 -12.18
C SER A 60 7.01 7.56 -10.67
N VAL A 61 7.03 6.31 -10.21
CA VAL A 61 7.31 5.93 -8.83
C VAL A 61 8.68 5.25 -8.77
N THR A 62 9.53 5.65 -7.82
CA THR A 62 10.83 5.02 -7.57
C THR A 62 10.81 4.34 -6.21
N VAL A 63 10.93 3.01 -6.20
CA VAL A 63 11.04 2.22 -4.96
C VAL A 63 12.51 1.93 -4.71
N VAL A 64 13.02 2.38 -3.57
CA VAL A 64 14.40 2.10 -3.14
C VAL A 64 14.36 0.99 -2.09
N SER A 65 14.93 -0.17 -2.41
CA SER A 65 14.92 -1.35 -1.55
C SER A 65 15.94 -1.26 -0.41
N ARG A 66 15.77 -2.09 0.62
CA ARG A 66 16.72 -2.20 1.74
C ARG A 66 18.14 -2.55 1.26
N GLU A 67 18.25 -3.45 0.30
CA GLU A 67 19.53 -3.87 -0.28
C GLU A 67 20.21 -2.72 -1.02
N GLN A 68 19.43 -1.93 -1.77
CA GLN A 68 19.94 -0.73 -2.43
C GLN A 68 20.45 0.28 -1.40
N LEU A 69 19.71 0.51 -0.31
CA LEU A 69 20.17 1.38 0.78
C LEU A 69 21.49 0.88 1.39
N GLN A 70 21.62 -0.43 1.63
CA GLN A 70 22.86 -1.00 2.19
C GLN A 70 24.05 -0.87 1.23
N LEU A 71 23.84 -1.09 -0.07
CA LEU A 71 24.88 -0.98 -1.09
C LEU A 71 25.29 0.47 -1.39
N SER A 72 24.40 1.44 -1.11
CA SER A 72 24.63 2.85 -1.41
C SER A 72 25.67 3.55 -0.54
N GLY A 73 25.93 3.02 0.65
CA GLY A 73 26.77 3.69 1.65
C GLY A 73 26.19 5.00 2.19
N ALA A 74 24.94 5.34 1.85
CA ALA A 74 24.29 6.57 2.25
C ALA A 74 24.11 6.63 3.78
N ARG A 75 24.55 7.73 4.38
CA ARG A 75 24.41 7.97 5.84
C ARG A 75 23.14 8.74 6.18
N THR A 76 22.51 9.34 5.17
CA THR A 76 21.31 10.15 5.31
C THR A 76 20.31 9.82 4.22
N LEU A 77 19.02 10.02 4.51
CA LEU A 77 17.95 9.81 3.53
C LEU A 77 18.16 10.66 2.28
N SER A 78 18.57 11.93 2.43
CA SER A 78 18.82 12.82 1.29
C SER A 78 19.91 12.31 0.35
N GLU A 79 20.94 11.64 0.89
CA GLU A 79 22.01 11.04 0.10
C GLU A 79 21.50 9.81 -0.65
N ALA A 80 20.74 8.93 0.01
CA ALA A 80 20.11 7.78 -0.64
C ALA A 80 19.17 8.20 -1.78
N LEU A 81 18.38 9.25 -1.55
CA LEU A 81 17.47 9.81 -2.55
C LEU A 81 18.24 10.45 -3.72
N MET A 82 19.37 11.12 -3.47
CA MET A 82 20.21 11.64 -4.55
C MET A 82 20.83 10.55 -5.44
N VAL A 83 21.09 9.37 -4.88
CA VAL A 83 21.73 8.27 -5.62
C VAL A 83 20.72 7.51 -6.49
N TYR A 84 19.52 7.22 -5.96
CA TYR A 84 18.58 6.33 -6.64
C TYR A 84 17.35 7.02 -7.25
N VAL A 85 17.01 8.23 -6.84
CA VAL A 85 15.80 8.92 -7.31
C VAL A 85 16.17 9.97 -8.36
N PRO A 86 15.84 9.75 -9.64
CA PRO A 86 16.12 10.71 -10.70
C PRO A 86 15.44 12.05 -10.42
N GLY A 87 16.18 13.15 -10.58
CA GLY A 87 15.65 14.50 -10.40
C GLY A 87 15.53 14.98 -8.94
N TYR A 88 15.91 14.15 -7.96
CA TYR A 88 15.98 14.60 -6.56
C TYR A 88 17.26 15.41 -6.31
N PHE A 89 17.10 16.70 -6.01
CA PHE A 89 18.20 17.58 -5.62
C PHE A 89 17.94 18.20 -4.25
N CYS A 90 18.68 17.76 -3.24
CA CYS A 90 18.66 18.40 -1.92
C CYS A 90 19.39 19.75 -2.01
N ARG A 91 18.61 20.84 -1.99
CA ARG A 91 19.16 22.19 -1.95
C ARG A 91 19.61 22.51 -0.52
N ARG A 92 20.91 22.61 -0.29
CA ARG A 92 21.43 23.20 0.96
C ARG A 92 21.03 24.67 1.00
N ARG A 93 20.21 25.08 1.98
CA ARG A 93 20.03 26.50 2.29
C ARG A 93 21.40 27.05 2.72
N SER A 94 22.04 27.83 1.85
CA SER A 94 23.05 28.78 2.31
C SER A 94 22.31 29.84 3.12
N ARG A 95 22.76 30.04 4.36
CA ARG A 95 22.46 31.28 5.07
C ARG A 95 23.12 32.45 4.36
#